data_AF-A0A0C2WA50-F1
#
_entry.id   AF-A0A0C2WA50-F1
#
_cell.length_a   1.000
_cell.length_b   1.000
_cell.length_c   1.000
_cell.angle_alpha   90.00
_cell.angle_beta   90.00
_cell.angle_gamma   90.00
#
_symmetry.space_group_name_H-M   'P 1'
#
loop_
_entity.id
_entity.type
_entity.pdbx_description
1 polymer ?
#
loop_
_entity_poly.entity_id
_entity_poly.type
_entity_poly.pdbx_seq_one_letter_code
_entity_poly.pdbx_strand_id
1 'polypeptide(L)' 'MIIKQKEYQVYDLRYITRSADEKDAKTLSDVRLHIDGETYINELCWVMGQ' A
#
# COMPACT_ATOMS: atom_id res chain seq x y z
N MET A 1 5.56 -14.34 12.74
CA MET A 1 4.12 -14.32 13.10
C MET A 1 3.35 -14.62 11.83
N ILE A 2 2.64 -15.76 11.76
CA ILE A 2 1.88 -16.16 10.57
C ILE A 2 0.46 -15.60 10.72
N ILE A 3 0.11 -14.62 9.90
CA ILE A 3 -1.24 -14.08 9.81
C ILE A 3 -2.05 -14.98 8.87
N LYS A 4 -3.13 -15.57 9.38
CA LYS A 4 -4.09 -16.33 8.58
C LYS A 4 -4.82 -15.39 7.62
N GLN A 5 -4.97 -15.83 6.37
CA GLN A 5 -5.70 -15.07 5.36
C GLN A 5 -7.12 -14.78 5.85
N LYS A 6 -7.52 -13.51 5.84
CA LYS A 6 -8.88 -13.07 6.15
C LYS A 6 -9.29 -11.96 5.21
N GLU A 7 -10.53 -12.06 4.74
CA GLU A 7 -11.15 -11.05 3.89
C GLU A 7 -11.91 -10.05 4.74
N TYR A 8 -11.85 -8.78 4.32
CA TYR A 8 -12.56 -7.68 4.92
C TYR A 8 -13.27 -6.87 3.83
N GLN A 9 -14.46 -6.40 4.18
CA GLN A 9 -15.21 -5.43 3.40
C GLN A 9 -15.53 -4.28 4.34
N VAL A 10 -14.81 -3.17 4.18
CA VAL A 10 -14.95 -1.99 5.02
C VAL A 10 -15.31 -0.82 4.12
N TYR A 11 -16.47 -0.21 4.39
CA TYR A 11 -17.11 0.74 3.47
C TYR A 11 -17.29 0.10 2.07
N ASP A 12 -16.71 0.70 1.03
CA ASP A 12 -16.72 0.22 -0.35
C ASP A 12 -15.41 -0.51 -0.73
N LEU A 13 -14.47 -0.66 0.22
CA LEU A 13 -13.18 -1.27 -0.02
C LEU A 13 -13.18 -2.74 0.41
N ARG A 14 -12.87 -3.61 -0.53
CA ARG A 14 -12.63 -5.04 -0.30
C ARG A 14 -11.14 -5.31 -0.30
N TYR A 15 -10.63 -5.82 0.81
CA TYR A 15 -9.21 -6.17 0.94
C TYR A 15 -9.01 -7.49 1.69
N ILE A 16 -7.90 -8.15 1.40
CA ILE A 16 -7.53 -9.42 2.00
C ILE A 16 -6.22 -9.21 2.75
N THR A 17 -6.23 -9.51 4.04
CA THR A 17 -5.01 -9.51 4.85
C THR A 17 -4.47 -10.93 4.91
N ARG A 18 -3.23 -11.15 4.46
CA ARG A 18 -2.53 -12.44 4.53
C ARG A 18 -1.06 -12.22 4.86
N SER A 19 -0.38 -13.29 5.26
CA SER A 19 1.08 -13.26 5.36
C SER A 19 1.69 -13.05 3.97
N ALA A 20 2.70 -12.18 3.88
CA ALA A 20 3.45 -12.00 2.65
C ALA A 20 4.30 -13.24 2.38
N ASP A 21 4.27 -13.72 1.14
CA ASP A 21 5.13 -14.79 0.63
C ASP A 21 6.26 -14.19 -0.22
N GLU A 22 7.27 -14.98 -0.59
CA GLU A 22 8.40 -14.52 -1.42
C GLU A 22 7.92 -13.93 -2.75
N LYS A 23 6.81 -14.44 -3.27
CA LYS A 23 6.17 -13.95 -4.49
C LYS A 23 5.61 -12.53 -4.35
N ASP A 24 5.20 -12.14 -3.14
CA ASP A 24 4.71 -10.79 -2.86
C ASP A 24 5.86 -9.79 -2.72
N ALA A 25 7.10 -10.23 -2.49
CA ALA A 25 8.26 -9.34 -2.25
C ALA A 25 8.54 -8.41 -3.43
N LYS A 26 8.41 -8.91 -4.66
CA LYS A 26 8.60 -8.10 -5.88
C LYS A 26 7.52 -7.02 -5.99
N THR A 27 6.25 -7.42 -5.88
CA THR A 27 5.11 -6.49 -5.96
C THR A 27 5.14 -5.45 -4.84
N LEU A 28 5.53 -5.83 -3.62
CA LEU A 28 5.71 -4.90 -2.51
C LEU A 28 6.85 -3.92 -2.75
N SER A 29 7.92 -4.34 -3.43
CA SER A 29 9.04 -3.46 -3.79
C SER A 29 8.64 -2.44 -4.86
N ASP A 30 7.88 -2.86 -5.87
CA ASP A 30 7.33 -1.97 -6.90
C ASP A 30 6.34 -0.96 -6.31
N VAL A 31 5.44 -1.41 -5.42
CA VAL A 31 4.50 -0.51 -4.71
C VAL A 31 5.26 0.47 -3.82
N ARG A 32 6.31 0.02 -3.12
CA ARG A 32 7.14 0.92 -2.29
C ARG A 32 7.80 2.02 -3.12
N LEU A 33 8.30 1.68 -4.31
CA LEU A 33 8.90 2.65 -5.23
C LEU A 33 7.88 3.70 -5.71
N HIS A 34 6.65 3.26 -6.00
CA HIS A 34 5.56 4.15 -6.40
C HIS A 34 5.15 5.10 -5.28
N ILE A 35 4.97 4.58 -4.06
CA ILE A 35 4.62 5.39 -2.89
C ILE A 35 5.72 6.40 -2.55
N ASP A 36 7.00 6.03 -2.65
CA ASP A 36 8.11 6.96 -2.39
C ASP A 36 8.08 8.13 -3.39
N GLY A 37 7.82 7.86 -4.67
CA GLY A 37 7.66 8.89 -5.72
C GLY A 37 6.40 9.75 -5.57
N GLU A 38 5.26 9.16 -5.18
CA GLU A 38 4.01 9.88 -4.96
C GLU A 38 3.99 10.68 -3.64
N THR A 39 4.79 10.29 -2.65
CA THR A 39 4.88 11.01 -1.37
C THR A 39 5.44 12.42 -1.59
N TYR A 40 6.47 12.57 -2.44
CA TYR A 40 6.96 13.90 -2.83
C TYR A 40 5.92 14.72 -3.62
N ILE A 41 5.14 14.08 -4.49
CA ILE A 41 4.14 14.76 -5.32
C ILE A 41 2.95 15.26 -4.47
N ASN A 42 2.50 14.46 -3.51
CA ASN A 42 1.42 14.85 -2.62
C ASN A 42 1.89 15.95 -1.63
N GLU A 43 3.09 15.84 -1.06
CA GLU A 43 3.60 16.85 -0.12
C GLU A 43 3.84 18.20 -0.81
N LEU A 44 4.32 18.23 -2.07
CA LEU A 44 4.43 19.46 -2.86
C LEU A 44 3.07 20.10 -3.20
N CYS A 45 2.03 19.29 -3.40
CA CYS A 45 0.67 19.78 -3.64
C CYS A 45 0.07 20.48 -2.40
N TRP A 46 0.42 20.02 -1.20
CA TRP A 46 0.06 20.69 0.07
C TRP A 46 0.84 22.00 0.31
N VAL A 47 2.09 22.08 -0.16
CA VAL A 47 2.96 23.27 0.04
C VAL A 47 2.68 24.39 -0.97
N MET A 48 2.32 24.05 -2.21
CA MET A 48 2.03 25.03 -3.28
C MET A 48 0.56 25.53 -3.28
N GLY A 49 -0.26 25.04 -2.36
CA GLY A 49 -1.67 25.38 -2.21
C GLY A 49 -1.99 26.37 -1.07
N GLN A 50 -1.03 27.18 -0.64
CA GLN A 50 -1.24 28.34 0.26
C GLN A 50 -0.85 29.65 -0.43
#